data_AF-A0A7W0TNK4-F1
#
_entry.id   AF-A0A7W0TNK4-F1
#
_cell.length_a   1.000
_cell.length_b   1.000
_cell.length_c   1.000
_cell.angle_alpha   90.00
_cell.angle_beta   90.00
_cell.angle_gamma   90.00
#
_symmetry.space_group_name_H-M   'P 1'
#
loop_
_entity.id
_entity.type
_entity.pdbx_description
1 polymer ?
#
loop_
_entity_poly.entity_id
_entity_poly.type
_entity_poly.pdbx_seq_one_letter_code
_entity_poly.pdbx_strand_id
1 'polypeptide(L)'
;MTDSEVLDETYERLHRTGPEFEGWLSNHGPMAADALIRLGRSGQVEGWVDQYAQRLEEAPRPRWPISAHEWRDPLGDPSRLGDWSALFARQVHEEPWQDLLARWWPRLLPGAIASATHGLIRTGHAVRALRERETSQRLDELGQALGYWAARWQPLPGQQPTDGTADVGAALDGVPRLASDGGARTRLAQLGQTPAWTCALGRLRPVTQPEAVPAALDALVDAAVTRYERWAHGSPV
;
A
#
# COMPACT_ATOMS: atom_id res chain seq x y z
N MET A 1 -14.58 15.25 21.13
CA MET A 1 -13.51 15.38 20.13
C MET A 1 -14.12 15.51 18.75
N THR A 2 -13.51 16.29 17.89
CA THR A 2 -13.84 16.31 16.46
C THR A 2 -13.33 15.04 15.79
N ASP A 3 -13.89 14.68 14.64
CA ASP A 3 -13.43 13.55 13.82
C ASP A 3 -11.91 13.62 13.52
N SER A 4 -11.39 14.84 13.31
CA SER A 4 -9.96 15.08 13.11
C SER A 4 -9.14 14.69 14.35
N GLU A 5 -9.59 15.09 15.54
CA GLU A 5 -8.90 14.79 16.79
C GLU A 5 -8.92 13.30 17.12
N VAL A 6 -10.04 12.61 16.82
CA VAL A 6 -10.14 11.15 16.98
C VAL A 6 -9.12 10.42 16.12
N LEU A 7 -8.94 10.87 14.87
CA LEU A 7 -7.96 10.26 13.97
C LEU A 7 -6.52 10.47 14.45
N ASP A 8 -6.19 11.71 14.85
CA ASP A 8 -4.85 12.05 15.29
C ASP A 8 -4.47 11.30 16.59
N GLU A 9 -5.38 11.18 17.56
CA GLU A 9 -5.17 10.37 18.77
C GLU A 9 -5.01 8.88 18.44
N THR A 10 -5.83 8.37 17.52
CA THR A 10 -5.76 6.96 17.08
C THR A 10 -4.39 6.65 16.47
N TYR A 11 -3.87 7.54 15.63
CA TYR A 11 -2.52 7.42 15.06
C TYR A 11 -1.46 7.39 16.15
N GLU A 12 -1.47 8.32 17.10
CA GLU A 12 -0.49 8.35 18.19
C GLU A 12 -0.45 7.03 18.97
N ARG A 13 -1.62 6.44 19.22
CA ARG A 13 -1.73 5.13 19.89
C ARG A 13 -1.17 4.00 19.04
N LEU A 14 -1.56 3.93 17.77
CA LEU A 14 -1.19 2.82 16.88
C LEU A 14 0.26 2.89 16.39
N HIS A 15 0.89 4.06 16.36
CA HIS A 15 2.30 4.22 15.99
C HIS A 15 3.28 3.58 16.99
N ARG A 16 2.79 3.20 18.18
CA ARG A 16 3.55 2.41 19.17
C ARG A 16 3.61 0.92 18.80
N THR A 17 2.85 0.50 17.80
CA THR A 17 2.74 -0.90 17.34
C THR A 17 3.37 -1.09 15.98
N GLY A 18 3.69 -2.35 15.64
CA GLY A 18 4.22 -2.71 14.33
C GLY A 18 3.18 -2.56 13.20
N PRO A 19 3.63 -2.44 11.94
CA PRO A 19 2.73 -2.47 10.79
C PRO A 19 2.22 -3.89 10.47
N GLU A 20 2.72 -4.91 11.18
CA GLU A 20 2.29 -6.31 11.09
C GLU A 20 2.27 -6.96 12.48
N PHE A 21 1.53 -8.06 12.62
CA PHE A 21 1.46 -8.93 13.80
C PHE A 21 1.22 -10.39 13.36
N GLU A 22 1.33 -11.36 14.27
CA GLU A 22 1.03 -12.79 14.05
C GLU A 22 1.73 -13.38 12.80
N GLY A 23 2.99 -13.02 12.57
CA GLY A 23 3.73 -13.49 11.41
C GLY A 23 3.09 -13.03 10.10
N TRP A 24 3.15 -11.71 9.85
CA TRP A 24 2.83 -11.04 8.57
C TRP A 24 1.38 -10.59 8.36
N LEU A 25 0.49 -10.68 9.36
CA LEU A 25 -0.82 -10.04 9.25
C LEU A 25 -0.67 -8.52 9.34
N SER A 26 -1.13 -7.79 8.32
CA SER A 26 -1.04 -6.33 8.30
C SER A 26 -1.87 -5.70 9.42
N ASN A 27 -1.30 -4.71 10.09
CA ASN A 27 -2.02 -3.85 11.04
C ASN A 27 -2.98 -2.94 10.27
N HIS A 28 -4.28 -3.20 10.41
CA HIS A 28 -5.36 -2.47 9.75
C HIS A 28 -5.80 -1.23 10.51
N GLY A 29 -5.38 -1.08 11.77
CA GLY A 29 -5.86 -0.07 12.71
C GLY A 29 -5.98 1.33 12.12
N PRO A 30 -4.90 1.90 11.54
CA PRO A 30 -4.93 3.27 11.02
C PRO A 30 -5.94 3.45 9.87
N MET A 31 -6.00 2.48 8.96
CA MET A 31 -6.88 2.51 7.79
C MET A 31 -8.34 2.31 8.18
N ALA A 32 -8.60 1.39 9.10
CA ALA A 32 -9.93 1.10 9.61
C ALA A 32 -10.51 2.27 10.41
N ALA A 33 -9.70 2.92 11.25
CA ALA A 33 -10.12 4.11 12.00
C ALA A 33 -10.52 5.25 11.06
N ASP A 34 -9.68 5.57 10.07
CA ASP A 34 -9.98 6.59 9.06
C ASP A 34 -11.22 6.23 8.22
N ALA A 35 -11.43 4.94 7.88
CA ALA A 35 -12.64 4.49 7.21
C ALA A 35 -13.91 4.66 8.08
N LEU A 36 -13.85 4.26 9.35
CA LEU A 36 -14.97 4.39 10.29
C LEU A 36 -15.39 5.86 10.48
N ILE A 37 -14.42 6.76 10.61
CA ILE A 37 -14.69 8.20 10.74
C ILE A 37 -15.48 8.71 9.53
N ARG A 38 -15.07 8.33 8.31
CA ARG A 38 -15.75 8.74 7.06
C ARG A 38 -17.13 8.15 6.88
N LEU A 39 -17.39 7.02 7.51
CA LEU A 39 -18.71 6.41 7.59
C LEU A 39 -19.60 7.06 8.66
N GLY A 40 -19.14 8.13 9.32
CA GLY A 40 -19.86 8.78 10.41
C GLY A 40 -19.94 7.91 11.66
N ARG A 41 -18.89 7.12 11.92
CA ARG A 41 -18.77 6.20 13.07
C ARG A 41 -17.59 6.55 13.98
N SER A 42 -17.20 7.82 14.03
CA SER A 42 -16.09 8.29 14.88
C SER A 42 -16.26 7.92 16.36
N GLY A 43 -17.50 7.95 16.88
CA GLY A 43 -17.79 7.52 18.25
C GLY A 43 -17.57 6.02 18.55
N GLN A 44 -17.31 5.18 17.55
CA GLN A 44 -16.99 3.75 17.73
C GLN A 44 -15.49 3.47 17.63
N VAL A 45 -14.69 4.43 17.17
CA VAL A 45 -13.26 4.23 16.85
C VAL A 45 -12.48 3.85 18.09
N GLU A 46 -12.62 4.59 19.18
CA GLU A 46 -11.86 4.38 20.42
C GLU A 46 -12.04 2.95 20.95
N GLY A 47 -13.29 2.53 21.18
CA GLY A 47 -13.58 1.18 21.69
C GLY A 47 -13.19 0.06 20.72
N TRP A 48 -13.24 0.31 19.41
CA TRP A 48 -12.74 -0.64 18.41
C TRP A 48 -11.21 -0.74 18.44
N VAL A 49 -10.50 0.38 18.51
CA VAL A 49 -9.04 0.45 18.59
C VAL A 49 -8.55 -0.21 19.89
N ASP A 50 -9.23 0.00 21.02
CA ASP A 50 -8.91 -0.63 22.30
C ASP A 50 -8.88 -2.16 22.20
N GLN A 51 -9.88 -2.74 21.54
CA GLN A 51 -9.96 -4.19 21.35
C GLN A 51 -8.95 -4.67 20.32
N TYR A 52 -8.79 -3.93 19.21
CA TYR A 52 -7.90 -4.31 18.12
C TYR A 52 -6.43 -4.26 18.54
N ALA A 53 -6.03 -3.26 19.33
CA ALA A 53 -4.65 -3.06 19.78
C ALA A 53 -4.12 -4.21 20.65
N GLN A 54 -4.99 -4.99 21.29
CA GLN A 54 -4.60 -6.16 22.10
C GLN A 54 -3.97 -7.28 21.27
N ARG A 55 -4.16 -7.26 19.95
CA ARG A 55 -3.60 -8.25 19.01
C ARG A 55 -2.27 -7.81 18.41
N LEU A 56 -1.92 -6.53 18.55
CA LEU A 56 -0.81 -5.92 17.85
C LEU A 56 0.50 -6.16 18.59
N GLU A 57 1.57 -6.32 17.80
CA GLU A 57 2.92 -6.47 18.32
C GLU A 57 3.63 -5.12 18.44
N GLU A 58 4.71 -5.09 19.24
CA GLU A 58 5.56 -3.90 19.37
C GLU A 58 6.14 -3.45 18.01
N ALA A 59 6.35 -2.15 17.87
CA ALA A 59 7.01 -1.62 16.68
C ALA A 59 8.45 -2.18 16.54
N PRO A 60 8.87 -2.56 15.31
CA PRO A 60 10.22 -3.05 15.08
C PRO A 60 11.25 -1.95 15.34
N ARG A 61 12.31 -2.29 16.06
CA ARG A 61 13.38 -1.33 16.39
C ARG A 61 14.34 -1.15 15.21
N PRO A 62 14.78 0.08 14.91
CA PRO A 62 15.87 0.30 13.97
C PRO A 62 17.18 -0.29 14.54
N ARG A 63 17.99 -0.85 13.65
CA ARG A 63 19.30 -1.43 13.94
C ARG A 63 20.41 -0.70 13.19
N TRP A 64 20.18 -0.32 11.93
CA TRP A 64 21.17 0.34 11.09
C TRP A 64 20.55 1.42 10.22
N PRO A 65 21.12 2.64 10.21
CA PRO A 65 20.58 3.73 9.39
C PRO A 65 20.61 3.35 7.90
N ILE A 66 19.53 3.66 7.20
CA ILE A 66 19.49 3.61 5.73
C ILE A 66 19.91 4.98 5.21
N SER A 67 21.00 5.01 4.44
CA SER A 67 21.42 6.20 3.71
C SER A 67 20.46 6.47 2.55
N ALA A 68 20.12 7.74 2.33
CA ALA A 68 19.29 8.16 1.20
C ALA A 68 19.95 7.89 -0.18
N HIS A 69 21.24 7.57 -0.22
CA HIS A 69 21.97 7.24 -1.45
C HIS A 69 22.09 5.72 -1.67
N GLU A 70 21.94 4.92 -0.61
CA GLU A 70 22.13 3.45 -0.61
C GLU A 70 20.83 2.73 -0.25
N TRP A 71 19.70 3.34 -0.57
CA TRP A 71 18.37 2.82 -0.24
C TRP A 71 17.96 1.59 -1.05
N ARG A 72 18.63 1.32 -2.18
CA ARG A 72 18.29 0.23 -3.10
C ARG A 72 18.57 -1.14 -2.48
N ASP A 73 19.72 -1.28 -1.83
CA ASP A 73 20.16 -2.54 -1.25
C ASP A 73 19.22 -3.07 -0.16
N PRO A 74 18.73 -2.26 0.81
CA PRO A 74 17.76 -2.72 1.80
C PRO A 74 16.31 -2.75 1.31
N LEU A 75 16.02 -2.35 0.06
CA LEU A 75 14.65 -2.29 -0.43
C LEU A 75 14.08 -3.71 -0.56
N GLY A 76 12.91 -3.94 0.06
CA GLY A 76 12.27 -5.24 0.08
C GLY A 76 12.86 -6.24 1.07
N ASP A 77 13.85 -5.85 1.89
CA ASP A 77 14.37 -6.70 2.98
C ASP A 77 13.51 -6.53 4.25
N PRO A 78 12.73 -7.56 4.64
CA PRO A 78 11.86 -7.49 5.80
C PRO A 78 12.58 -7.25 7.12
N SER A 79 13.85 -7.65 7.21
CA SER A 79 14.67 -7.50 8.41
C SER A 79 15.08 -6.04 8.66
N ARG A 80 14.90 -5.17 7.66
CA ARG A 80 15.17 -3.73 7.70
C ARG A 80 13.93 -2.90 8.01
N LEU A 81 12.81 -3.52 8.40
CA LEU A 81 11.54 -2.82 8.63
C LEU A 81 11.66 -1.65 9.61
N GLY A 82 12.30 -1.85 10.77
CA GLY A 82 12.54 -0.76 11.72
C GLY A 82 13.42 0.35 11.16
N ASP A 83 14.39 0.02 10.29
CA ASP A 83 15.28 1.00 9.67
C ASP A 83 14.56 1.86 8.63
N TRP A 84 13.69 1.24 7.84
CA TRP A 84 12.81 1.92 6.90
C TRP A 84 11.82 2.84 7.62
N SER A 85 11.17 2.36 8.69
CA SER A 85 10.30 3.20 9.53
C SER A 85 11.06 4.40 10.09
N ALA A 86 12.28 4.21 10.62
CA ALA A 86 13.08 5.30 11.16
C ALA A 86 13.54 6.32 10.08
N LEU A 87 13.87 5.86 8.87
CA LEU A 87 14.19 6.75 7.75
C LEU A 87 13.02 7.67 7.42
N PHE A 88 11.84 7.09 7.20
CA PHE A 88 10.68 7.87 6.78
C PHE A 88 10.08 8.71 7.90
N ALA A 89 10.10 8.23 9.15
CA ALA A 89 9.71 9.03 10.32
C ALA A 89 10.55 10.31 10.44
N ARG A 90 11.82 10.29 10.01
CA ARG A 90 12.64 11.50 9.93
C ARG A 90 12.28 12.34 8.71
N GLN A 91 12.26 11.74 7.52
CA GLN A 91 12.11 12.50 6.27
C GLN A 91 10.77 13.25 6.16
N VAL A 92 9.67 12.71 6.69
CA VAL A 92 8.36 13.39 6.68
C VAL A 92 8.35 14.73 7.43
N HIS A 93 9.32 14.97 8.32
CA HIS A 93 9.50 16.23 9.05
C HIS A 93 10.66 17.09 8.54
N GLU A 94 11.49 16.57 7.63
CA GLU A 94 12.64 17.31 7.06
C GLU A 94 12.26 18.11 5.81
N GLU A 95 11.16 17.76 5.15
CA GLU A 95 10.74 18.36 3.88
C GLU A 95 9.20 18.25 3.68
N PRO A 96 8.63 19.00 2.72
CA PRO A 96 7.21 18.87 2.39
C PRO A 96 6.86 17.43 2.00
N TRP A 97 5.80 16.88 2.61
CA TRP A 97 5.43 15.49 2.40
C TRP A 97 5.07 15.18 0.94
N GLN A 98 4.60 16.19 0.18
CA GLN A 98 4.32 16.06 -1.25
C GLN A 98 5.59 15.79 -2.04
N ASP A 99 6.69 16.46 -1.71
CA ASP A 99 8.00 16.28 -2.36
C ASP A 99 8.61 14.93 -2.00
N LEU A 100 8.50 14.53 -0.73
CA LEU A 100 8.88 13.20 -0.27
C LEU A 100 8.10 12.12 -1.03
N LEU A 101 6.77 12.23 -1.07
CA LEU A 101 5.91 11.29 -1.76
C LEU A 101 6.25 11.24 -3.25
N ALA A 102 6.36 12.39 -3.92
CA ALA A 102 6.70 12.51 -5.35
C ALA A 102 8.03 11.83 -5.69
N ARG A 103 8.99 11.84 -4.75
CA ARG A 103 10.29 11.17 -4.92
C ARG A 103 10.22 9.66 -4.73
N TRP A 104 9.43 9.19 -3.77
CA TRP A 104 9.42 7.78 -3.36
C TRP A 104 8.37 6.94 -4.06
N TRP A 105 7.20 7.50 -4.38
CA TRP A 105 6.13 6.73 -5.01
C TRP A 105 6.57 6.01 -6.31
N PRO A 106 7.40 6.57 -7.22
CA PRO A 106 7.80 5.85 -8.44
C PRO A 106 8.82 4.75 -8.13
N ARG A 107 9.56 4.86 -7.02
CA ARG A 107 10.52 3.84 -6.56
C ARG A 107 9.79 2.66 -5.93
N LEU A 108 8.69 2.92 -5.23
CA LEU A 108 7.93 1.92 -4.50
C LEU A 108 6.84 1.25 -5.34
N LEU A 109 6.24 1.95 -6.31
CA LEU A 109 5.22 1.45 -7.22
C LEU A 109 5.54 0.10 -7.87
N PRO A 110 6.77 -0.15 -8.36
CA PRO A 110 7.14 -1.46 -8.89
C PRO A 110 6.91 -2.61 -7.91
N GLY A 111 6.95 -2.35 -6.60
CA GLY A 111 6.71 -3.33 -5.55
C GLY A 111 5.37 -3.19 -4.84
N ALA A 112 4.38 -2.52 -5.45
CA ALA A 112 3.07 -2.26 -4.86
C ALA A 112 2.32 -3.52 -4.39
N ILE A 113 2.58 -4.68 -5.00
CA ILE A 113 1.86 -5.92 -4.69
C ILE A 113 2.27 -6.55 -3.35
N ALA A 114 3.42 -6.13 -2.80
CA ALA A 114 3.92 -6.62 -1.53
C ALA A 114 2.91 -6.45 -0.38
N SER A 115 2.93 -7.39 0.56
CA SER A 115 1.99 -7.45 1.68
C SER A 115 0.54 -7.24 1.24
N ALA A 116 0.13 -7.88 0.14
CA ALA A 116 -1.20 -7.74 -0.44
C ALA A 116 -1.63 -6.28 -0.62
N THR A 117 -0.72 -5.42 -1.08
CA THR A 117 -0.91 -3.97 -1.32
C THR A 117 -1.08 -3.09 -0.08
N HIS A 118 -0.94 -3.61 1.14
CA HIS A 118 -1.20 -2.83 2.36
C HIS A 118 -0.29 -1.60 2.52
N GLY A 119 0.97 -1.64 2.06
CA GLY A 119 1.83 -0.46 2.07
C GLY A 119 1.28 0.67 1.20
N LEU A 120 0.79 0.34 0.00
CA LEU A 120 0.15 1.29 -0.91
C LEU A 120 -1.21 1.79 -0.37
N ILE A 121 -2.07 0.88 0.11
CA ILE A 121 -3.38 1.24 0.68
C ILE A 121 -3.18 2.19 1.87
N ARG A 122 -2.31 1.83 2.82
CA ARG A 122 -2.00 2.67 4.00
C ARG A 122 -1.48 4.04 3.59
N THR A 123 -0.64 4.11 2.56
CA THR A 123 -0.15 5.38 2.00
C THR A 123 -1.31 6.22 1.45
N GLY A 124 -2.26 5.61 0.73
CA GLY A 124 -3.45 6.29 0.22
C GLY A 124 -4.33 6.89 1.32
N HIS A 125 -4.54 6.15 2.42
CA HIS A 125 -5.24 6.64 3.60
C HIS A 125 -4.50 7.82 4.25
N ALA A 126 -3.18 7.70 4.44
CA ALA A 126 -2.34 8.77 5.01
C ALA A 126 -2.37 10.05 4.16
N VAL A 127 -2.21 9.94 2.84
CA VAL A 127 -2.26 11.07 1.91
C VAL A 127 -3.63 11.73 1.92
N ARG A 128 -4.71 10.95 1.94
CA ARG A 128 -6.06 11.52 2.02
C ARG A 128 -6.27 12.27 3.34
N ALA A 129 -5.80 11.74 4.47
CA ALA A 129 -5.84 12.44 5.75
C ALA A 129 -4.99 13.74 5.71
N LEU A 130 -3.77 13.71 5.17
CA LEU A 130 -2.92 14.90 5.03
C LEU A 130 -3.55 15.99 4.17
N ARG A 131 -4.25 15.63 3.10
CA ARG A 131 -4.97 16.59 2.24
C ARG A 131 -6.11 17.31 2.94
N GLU A 132 -6.70 16.72 3.97
CA GLU A 132 -7.74 17.36 4.78
C GLU A 132 -7.14 18.29 5.83
N ARG A 133 -6.07 17.83 6.48
CA ARG A 133 -5.36 18.58 7.50
C ARG A 133 -3.96 18.02 7.64
N GLU A 134 -2.98 18.91 7.65
CA GLU A 134 -1.61 18.55 7.97
C GLU A 134 -1.39 18.63 9.49
N THR A 135 -1.03 17.49 10.09
CA THR A 135 -0.68 17.36 11.51
C THR A 135 0.55 16.45 11.63
N SER A 136 1.30 16.57 12.73
CA SER A 136 2.47 15.71 12.98
C SER A 136 2.09 14.23 12.95
N GLN A 137 0.94 13.85 13.53
CA GLN A 137 0.44 12.47 13.56
C GLN A 137 0.13 11.95 12.14
N ARG A 138 -0.39 12.79 11.25
CA ARG A 138 -0.67 12.39 9.86
C ARG A 138 0.61 12.28 9.02
N LEU A 139 1.60 13.13 9.30
CA LEU A 139 2.95 13.01 8.72
C LEU A 139 3.61 11.71 9.18
N ASP A 140 3.55 11.40 10.48
CA ASP A 140 4.07 10.16 11.05
C ASP A 140 3.39 8.94 10.43
N GLU A 141 2.07 8.98 10.20
CA GLU A 141 1.35 7.90 9.54
C GLU A 141 1.80 7.70 8.09
N LEU A 142 2.06 8.77 7.34
CA LEU A 142 2.68 8.66 6.02
C LEU A 142 4.07 8.01 6.11
N GLY A 143 4.86 8.39 7.13
CA GLY A 143 6.17 7.81 7.37
C GLY A 143 6.10 6.31 7.64
N GLN A 144 5.16 5.88 8.48
CA GLN A 144 4.89 4.47 8.77
C GLN A 144 4.47 3.71 7.51
N ALA A 145 3.58 4.30 6.70
CA ALA A 145 3.09 3.68 5.47
C ALA A 145 4.21 3.47 4.43
N LEU A 146 5.04 4.48 4.21
CA LEU A 146 6.17 4.42 3.28
C LEU A 146 7.25 3.44 3.77
N GLY A 147 7.56 3.45 5.07
CA GLY A 147 8.52 2.51 5.66
C GLY A 147 8.06 1.06 5.54
N TYR A 148 6.77 0.82 5.79
CA TYR A 148 6.18 -0.50 5.61
C TYR A 148 6.25 -0.97 4.15
N TRP A 149 5.87 -0.10 3.22
CA TRP A 149 5.92 -0.41 1.78
C TRP A 149 7.35 -0.71 1.32
N ALA A 150 8.32 0.10 1.71
CA ALA A 150 9.73 -0.10 1.33
C ALA A 150 10.30 -1.41 1.89
N ALA A 151 10.02 -1.74 3.15
CA ALA A 151 10.53 -2.96 3.78
C ALA A 151 9.92 -4.27 3.23
N ARG A 152 8.73 -4.20 2.63
CA ARG A 152 8.05 -5.37 2.05
C ARG A 152 8.17 -5.46 0.54
N TRP A 153 8.53 -4.35 -0.10
CA TRP A 153 8.63 -4.17 -1.54
C TRP A 153 9.05 -5.46 -2.26
N GLN A 154 8.21 -5.89 -3.21
CA GLN A 154 8.45 -7.10 -3.98
C GLN A 154 8.05 -6.81 -5.42
N PRO A 155 8.97 -6.88 -6.38
CA PRO A 155 8.67 -6.54 -7.75
C PRO A 155 7.70 -7.55 -8.35
N LEU A 156 6.76 -7.06 -9.16
CA LEU A 156 5.92 -7.94 -9.96
C LEU A 156 6.74 -8.49 -11.14
N PRO A 157 6.76 -9.82 -11.37
CA PRO A 157 7.54 -10.39 -12.46
C PRO A 157 7.10 -9.87 -13.84
N GLY A 158 8.06 -9.67 -14.74
CA GLY A 158 7.78 -9.29 -16.13
C GLY A 158 7.32 -7.84 -16.34
N GLN A 159 7.53 -6.97 -15.35
CA GLN A 159 7.24 -5.54 -15.46
C GLN A 159 7.83 -4.93 -16.73
N GLN A 160 6.95 -4.30 -17.51
CA GLN A 160 7.26 -3.62 -18.75
C GLN A 160 6.34 -2.41 -18.92
N PRO A 161 6.73 -1.39 -19.69
CA PRO A 161 5.86 -0.29 -20.04
C PRO A 161 4.57 -0.78 -20.73
N THR A 162 3.48 -0.06 -20.54
CA THR A 162 2.25 -0.27 -21.31
C THR A 162 2.40 0.44 -22.66
N ASP A 163 2.49 -0.30 -23.75
CA ASP A 163 2.66 0.23 -25.11
C ASP A 163 1.61 -0.32 -26.11
N GLY A 164 0.61 -1.04 -25.58
CA GLY A 164 -0.44 -1.66 -26.37
C GLY A 164 -1.58 -0.73 -26.77
N THR A 165 -2.68 -1.35 -27.20
CA THR A 165 -3.85 -0.66 -27.77
C THR A 165 -5.16 -1.05 -27.10
N ALA A 166 -5.15 -2.01 -26.17
CA ALA A 166 -6.35 -2.46 -25.49
C ALA A 166 -6.87 -1.39 -24.52
N ASP A 167 -8.19 -1.27 -24.43
CA ASP A 167 -8.79 -0.60 -23.27
C ASP A 167 -8.60 -1.43 -22.00
N VAL A 168 -8.99 -0.84 -20.86
CA VAL A 168 -8.80 -1.46 -19.54
C VAL A 168 -9.53 -2.81 -19.45
N GLY A 169 -10.75 -2.90 -19.96
CA GLY A 169 -11.54 -4.13 -19.91
C GLY A 169 -10.89 -5.27 -20.68
N ALA A 170 -10.49 -5.02 -21.93
CA ALA A 170 -9.82 -5.99 -22.78
C ALA A 170 -8.43 -6.39 -22.26
N ALA A 171 -7.68 -5.45 -21.66
CA ALA A 171 -6.40 -5.74 -21.01
C ALA A 171 -6.61 -6.69 -19.81
N LEU A 172 -7.58 -6.37 -18.96
CA LEU A 172 -7.98 -7.17 -17.80
C LEU A 172 -8.48 -8.57 -18.22
N ASP A 173 -9.30 -8.68 -19.26
CA ASP A 173 -9.76 -9.98 -19.78
C ASP A 173 -8.64 -10.87 -20.32
N GLY A 174 -7.50 -10.25 -20.67
CA GLY A 174 -6.29 -10.93 -21.10
C GLY A 174 -5.40 -11.47 -19.98
N VAL A 175 -5.69 -11.14 -18.71
CA VAL A 175 -4.90 -11.60 -17.57
C VAL A 175 -5.11 -13.11 -17.38
N PRO A 176 -4.04 -13.93 -17.42
CA PRO A 176 -4.17 -15.38 -17.27
C PRO A 176 -4.64 -15.74 -15.86
N ARG A 177 -5.49 -16.77 -15.79
CA ARG A 177 -5.82 -17.40 -14.50
C ARG A 177 -4.75 -18.43 -14.16
N LEU A 178 -4.25 -18.38 -12.93
CA LEU A 178 -3.34 -19.39 -12.41
C LEU A 178 -4.14 -20.52 -11.76
N ALA A 179 -3.84 -21.77 -12.10
CA ALA A 179 -4.26 -22.93 -11.33
C ALA A 179 -3.22 -23.17 -10.23
N SER A 180 -3.52 -22.83 -8.98
CA SER A 180 -2.54 -22.92 -7.89
C SER A 180 -3.19 -23.04 -6.51
N ASP A 181 -2.77 -24.08 -5.77
CA ASP A 181 -3.20 -24.37 -4.40
C ASP A 181 -2.37 -23.60 -3.35
N GLY A 182 -1.52 -22.66 -3.78
CA GLY A 182 -0.66 -21.85 -2.90
C GLY A 182 -1.22 -20.45 -2.61
N GLY A 183 -0.70 -19.83 -1.54
CA GLY A 183 -0.99 -18.44 -1.18
C GLY A 183 -0.39 -17.41 -2.16
N ALA A 184 -0.60 -16.12 -1.88
CA ALA A 184 -0.24 -15.03 -2.79
C ALA A 184 1.23 -15.07 -3.27
N ARG A 185 2.19 -15.37 -2.39
CA ARG A 185 3.62 -15.50 -2.75
C ARG A 185 3.88 -16.59 -3.79
N THR A 186 3.28 -17.76 -3.64
CA THR A 186 3.42 -18.87 -4.60
C THR A 186 2.84 -18.49 -5.96
N ARG A 187 1.67 -17.84 -5.97
CA ARG A 187 1.02 -17.38 -7.20
C ARG A 187 1.85 -16.31 -7.91
N LEU A 188 2.43 -15.36 -7.17
CA LEU A 188 3.33 -14.35 -7.75
C LEU A 188 4.57 -14.97 -8.41
N ALA A 189 5.20 -15.96 -7.77
CA ALA A 189 6.33 -16.68 -8.36
C ALA A 189 5.95 -17.41 -9.66
N GLN A 190 4.74 -17.98 -9.72
CA GLN A 190 4.22 -18.65 -10.91
C GLN A 190 3.90 -17.68 -12.05
N LEU A 191 3.44 -16.45 -11.76
CA LEU A 191 3.23 -15.43 -12.81
C LEU A 191 4.49 -15.21 -13.63
N GLY A 192 5.66 -15.11 -12.98
CA GLY A 192 6.95 -14.94 -13.67
C GLY A 192 7.35 -16.08 -14.60
N GLN A 193 6.73 -17.25 -14.46
CA GLN A 193 6.98 -18.43 -15.29
C GLN A 193 5.86 -18.66 -16.33
N THR A 194 4.86 -17.78 -16.40
CA THR A 194 3.69 -17.94 -17.26
C THR A 194 3.86 -17.10 -18.53
N PRO A 195 4.07 -17.67 -19.73
CA PRO A 195 4.28 -16.87 -20.94
C PRO A 195 3.11 -15.92 -21.27
N ALA A 196 1.88 -16.37 -21.02
CA ALA A 196 0.67 -15.56 -21.20
C ALA A 196 0.62 -14.33 -20.29
N TRP A 197 1.30 -14.35 -19.14
CA TRP A 197 1.39 -13.21 -18.22
C TRP A 197 2.21 -12.08 -18.85
N THR A 198 3.39 -12.40 -19.38
CA THR A 198 4.25 -11.42 -20.06
C THR A 198 3.53 -10.79 -21.26
N CYS A 199 2.79 -11.59 -22.04
CA CYS A 199 1.99 -11.07 -23.16
C CYS A 199 0.83 -10.17 -22.70
N ALA A 200 0.29 -10.37 -21.49
CA ALA A 200 -0.83 -9.57 -20.99
C ALA A 200 -0.40 -8.18 -20.51
N LEU A 201 0.79 -8.05 -19.90
CA LEU A 201 1.25 -6.84 -19.23
C LEU A 201 1.38 -5.61 -20.14
N GLY A 202 1.84 -5.77 -21.38
CA GLY A 202 2.00 -4.65 -22.32
C GLY A 202 0.72 -4.20 -23.02
N ARG A 203 -0.39 -4.95 -22.90
CA ARG A 203 -1.57 -4.77 -23.78
C ARG A 203 -2.33 -3.47 -23.55
N LEU A 204 -2.29 -2.94 -22.33
CA LEU A 204 -3.04 -1.75 -21.97
C LEU A 204 -2.53 -0.55 -22.77
N ARG A 205 -3.44 0.24 -23.31
CA ARG A 205 -3.10 1.51 -23.96
C ARG A 205 -2.51 2.49 -22.93
N PRO A 206 -1.35 3.10 -23.20
CA PRO A 206 -0.75 4.07 -22.28
C PRO A 206 -1.63 5.31 -22.10
N VAL A 207 -1.64 5.83 -20.87
CA VAL A 207 -2.20 7.15 -20.56
C VAL A 207 -1.06 8.16 -20.67
N THR A 208 -1.05 8.95 -21.74
CA THR A 208 0.06 9.86 -22.06
C THR A 208 -0.17 11.30 -21.59
N GLN A 209 -1.41 11.63 -21.19
CA GLN A 209 -1.78 12.97 -20.76
C GLN A 209 -2.21 12.98 -19.28
N PRO A 210 -1.65 13.86 -18.44
CA PRO A 210 -1.98 13.92 -17.01
C PRO A 210 -3.47 14.10 -16.72
N GLU A 211 -4.17 14.91 -17.52
CA GLU A 211 -5.61 15.16 -17.37
C GLU A 211 -6.49 13.93 -17.64
N ALA A 212 -5.96 12.94 -18.35
CA ALA A 212 -6.66 11.69 -18.65
C ALA A 212 -6.52 10.65 -17.53
N VAL A 213 -5.62 10.86 -16.56
CA VAL A 213 -5.34 9.90 -15.48
C VAL A 213 -6.58 9.60 -14.62
N PRO A 214 -7.37 10.58 -14.14
CA PRO A 214 -8.55 10.30 -13.32
C PRO A 214 -9.55 9.38 -14.03
N ALA A 215 -9.90 9.69 -15.28
CA ALA A 215 -10.84 8.88 -16.07
C ALA A 215 -10.31 7.46 -16.34
N ALA A 216 -8.99 7.32 -16.55
CA ALA A 216 -8.37 6.00 -16.72
C ALA A 216 -8.39 5.17 -15.43
N LEU A 217 -8.21 5.80 -14.27
CA LEU A 217 -8.33 5.14 -12.97
C LEU A 217 -9.78 4.72 -12.70
N ASP A 218 -10.76 5.57 -12.99
CA ASP A 218 -12.19 5.23 -12.86
C ASP A 218 -12.54 4.02 -13.73
N ALA A 219 -12.13 4.03 -15.00
CA ALA A 219 -12.32 2.90 -15.90
C ALA A 219 -11.63 1.61 -15.42
N LEU A 220 -10.47 1.72 -14.78
CA LEU A 220 -9.77 0.59 -14.16
C LEU A 220 -10.53 0.03 -12.97
N VAL A 221 -11.02 0.89 -12.07
CA VAL A 221 -11.82 0.49 -10.91
C VAL A 221 -13.10 -0.19 -11.37
N ASP A 222 -13.86 0.42 -12.28
CA ASP A 222 -15.11 -0.14 -12.79
C ASP A 222 -14.90 -1.52 -13.44
N ALA A 223 -13.86 -1.63 -14.27
CA ALA A 223 -13.54 -2.87 -14.96
C ALA A 223 -13.08 -3.97 -13.99
N ALA A 224 -12.34 -3.63 -12.94
CA ALA A 224 -11.90 -4.56 -11.91
C ALA A 224 -13.07 -5.04 -11.03
N VAL A 225 -13.92 -4.12 -10.57
CA VAL A 225 -15.10 -4.42 -9.73
C VAL A 225 -16.08 -5.31 -10.49
N THR A 226 -16.38 -5.00 -11.75
CA THR A 226 -17.27 -5.82 -12.60
C THR A 226 -16.74 -7.24 -12.81
N ARG A 227 -15.42 -7.42 -12.71
CA ARG A 227 -14.75 -8.74 -12.85
C ARG A 227 -14.47 -9.42 -11.51
N TYR A 228 -14.90 -8.85 -10.40
CA TYR A 228 -14.67 -9.42 -9.07
C TYR A 228 -15.21 -10.85 -8.97
N GLU A 229 -16.44 -11.09 -9.43
CA GLU A 229 -17.03 -12.45 -9.43
C GLU A 229 -16.24 -13.44 -10.29
N ARG A 230 -15.58 -12.94 -11.34
CA ARG A 230 -14.81 -13.75 -12.29
C ARG A 230 -13.50 -14.27 -11.71
N TRP A 231 -12.90 -13.56 -10.75
CA TRP A 231 -11.53 -13.82 -10.28
C TRP A 231 -11.36 -13.95 -8.77
N ALA A 232 -12.27 -13.40 -7.97
CA ALA A 232 -12.16 -13.32 -6.52
C ALA A 232 -13.27 -14.06 -5.76
N HIS A 233 -14.35 -14.50 -6.44
CA HIS A 233 -15.44 -15.22 -5.79
C HIS A 233 -15.00 -16.61 -5.30
N GLY A 234 -15.22 -16.90 -4.01
CA GLY A 234 -15.04 -18.23 -3.41
C GLY A 234 -13.67 -18.51 -2.79
N SER A 235 -12.70 -17.60 -2.93
CA SER A 235 -11.40 -17.64 -2.23
C SER A 235 -11.02 -16.24 -1.74
N PRO A 236 -11.74 -15.70 -0.75
CA PRO A 236 -11.27 -14.50 -0.04
C PRO A 236 -9.91 -14.82 0.60
N VAL A 237 -8.97 -13.88 0.48
CA VAL A 237 -7.65 -13.97 1.13
C VAL A 237 -7.83 -13.96 2.64
#